data_AF-A0A937FXC1-F1
#
_entry.id   AF-A0A937FXC1-F1
#
_cell.length_a   1.000
_cell.length_b   1.000
_cell.length_c   1.000
_cell.angle_alpha   90.00
_cell.angle_beta   90.00
_cell.angle_gamma   90.00
#
_symmetry.space_group_name_H-M   'P 1'
#
loop_
_entity.id
_entity.type
_entity.pdbx_description
1 polymer ?
#
loop_
_entity_poly.entity_id
_entity_poly.type
_entity_poly.pdbx_seq_one_letter_code
_entity_poly.pdbx_strand_id
1 'polypeptide(L)'
;MNKNTKWEESQNRYALLLEGVNDLIRNTTRLAETYETTNVDFAQLIYENGLYELMKKAEQLKTYERSFEFMYYSMKGQVEQLKHLREVLQVCMIRDPCNISSN
;
A
#
# COMPACT_ATOMS: atom_id res chain seq x y z
N MET A 1 7.10 -8.06 42.30
CA MET A 1 6.47 -7.38 41.15
C MET A 1 7.45 -7.42 40.00
N ASN A 2 7.10 -8.16 38.94
CA ASN A 2 7.97 -8.54 37.84
C ASN A 2 8.51 -7.31 37.08
N LYS A 3 9.84 -7.23 36.94
CA LYS A 3 10.54 -6.43 35.93
C LYS A 3 10.53 -7.14 34.56
N ASN A 4 9.53 -7.97 34.26
CA ASN A 4 9.20 -8.31 32.87
C ASN A 4 8.53 -7.05 32.32
N THR A 5 9.35 -6.27 31.62
CA THR A 5 9.55 -4.84 31.88
C THR A 5 8.72 -4.02 30.91
N LYS A 6 8.39 -2.76 31.24
CA LYS A 6 7.75 -1.80 30.31
C LYS A 6 8.40 -1.78 28.90
N TRP A 7 9.68 -2.14 28.84
CA TRP A 7 10.43 -2.45 27.63
C TRP A 7 9.79 -3.55 26.76
N GLU A 8 9.57 -4.75 27.29
CA GLU A 8 8.98 -5.89 26.57
C GLU A 8 7.58 -5.52 26.06
N GLU A 9 6.81 -4.79 26.85
CA GLU A 9 5.49 -4.31 26.45
C GLU A 9 5.56 -3.27 25.32
N SER A 10 6.51 -2.34 25.37
CA SER A 10 6.76 -1.38 24.27
C SER A 10 7.19 -2.11 22.99
N GLN A 11 8.15 -3.03 23.07
CA GLN A 11 8.60 -3.85 21.95
C GLN A 11 7.45 -4.64 21.31
N ASN A 12 6.61 -5.29 22.12
CA ASN A 12 5.46 -6.04 21.63
C ASN A 12 4.45 -5.15 20.92
N ARG A 13 4.18 -3.95 21.43
CA ARG A 13 3.27 -2.98 20.78
C ARG A 13 3.81 -2.48 19.44
N TYR A 14 5.10 -2.17 19.36
CA TYR A 14 5.72 -1.82 18.08
C TYR A 14 5.75 -3.00 17.11
N ALA A 15 5.98 -4.22 17.58
CA ALA A 15 5.92 -5.42 16.75
C ALA A 15 4.53 -5.58 16.11
N LEU A 16 3.45 -5.44 16.90
CA LEU A 16 2.07 -5.48 16.39
C LEU A 16 1.79 -4.36 15.38
N LEU A 17 2.28 -3.14 15.62
CA LEU A 17 2.13 -2.02 14.68
C LEU A 17 2.88 -2.29 13.37
N LEU A 18 4.12 -2.76 13.45
CA LEU A 18 4.93 -3.08 12.28
C LEU A 18 4.36 -4.24 11.48
N GLU A 19 3.83 -5.27 12.16
CA GLU A 19 3.09 -6.37 11.54
C GLU A 19 1.87 -5.85 10.78
N GLY A 20 1.02 -5.03 11.42
CA GLY A 20 -0.15 -4.42 10.79
C GLY A 20 0.22 -3.57 9.57
N VAL A 21 1.30 -2.78 9.64
CA VAL A 21 1.76 -1.98 8.48
C VAL A 21 2.33 -2.88 7.38
N ASN A 22 3.07 -3.94 7.71
CA ASN A 22 3.56 -4.91 6.71
C ASN A 22 2.39 -5.60 5.98
N ASP A 23 1.33 -5.93 6.71
CA ASP A 23 0.11 -6.50 6.15
C ASP A 23 -0.60 -5.52 5.21
N LEU A 24 -0.71 -4.24 5.60
CA LEU A 24 -1.23 -3.19 4.73
C LEU A 24 -0.38 -3.04 3.47
N ILE A 25 0.95 -2.96 3.58
CA ILE A 25 1.86 -2.87 2.43
C ILE A 25 1.64 -4.06 1.49
N ARG A 26 1.64 -5.29 2.01
CA ARG A 26 1.46 -6.51 1.22
C ARG A 26 0.12 -6.52 0.49
N ASN A 27 -0.96 -6.24 1.21
CA ASN A 27 -2.31 -6.31 0.67
C ASN A 27 -2.58 -5.19 -0.34
N THR A 28 -2.14 -3.96 -0.07
CA THR A 28 -2.30 -2.83 -1.01
C THR A 28 -1.41 -3.03 -2.25
N THR A 29 -0.21 -3.57 -2.11
CA THR A 29 0.65 -3.92 -3.26
C THR A 29 -0.04 -4.95 -4.15
N ARG A 30 -0.53 -6.05 -3.57
CA ARG A 30 -1.27 -7.07 -4.32
C ARG A 30 -2.54 -6.51 -4.99
N LEU A 31 -3.24 -5.61 -4.31
CA LEU A 31 -4.42 -4.94 -4.89
C LEU A 31 -4.04 -4.09 -6.10
N ALA A 32 -2.94 -3.34 -6.02
CA ALA A 32 -2.43 -2.53 -7.13
C ALA A 32 -2.05 -3.39 -8.34
N GLU A 33 -1.34 -4.51 -8.11
CA GLU A 33 -0.95 -5.46 -9.16
C GLU A 33 -2.15 -6.16 -9.81
N THR A 34 -3.14 -6.54 -9.00
CA THR A 34 -4.38 -7.15 -9.49
C THR A 34 -5.15 -6.16 -10.34
N TYR A 35 -5.28 -4.91 -9.86
CA TYR A 35 -5.95 -3.84 -10.59
C TYR A 35 -5.26 -3.52 -11.91
N GLU A 36 -3.92 -3.42 -11.92
CA GLU A 36 -3.11 -3.22 -13.12
C GLU A 36 -3.35 -4.34 -14.13
N THR A 37 -3.21 -5.60 -13.70
CA THR A 37 -3.38 -6.77 -14.57
C THR A 37 -4.79 -6.80 -15.20
N THR A 38 -5.83 -6.65 -14.39
CA THR A 38 -7.22 -6.64 -14.89
C THR A 38 -7.49 -5.49 -15.85
N ASN A 39 -6.88 -4.32 -15.63
CA ASN A 39 -7.04 -3.19 -16.54
C ASN A 39 -6.26 -3.37 -17.84
N VAL A 40 -5.08 -4.00 -17.80
CA VAL A 40 -4.33 -4.34 -19.01
C VAL A 40 -5.13 -5.33 -19.86
N ASP A 41 -5.72 -6.37 -19.25
CA ASP A 41 -6.58 -7.33 -19.95
C ASP A 41 -7.77 -6.62 -20.61
N PHE A 42 -8.44 -5.72 -19.89
CA PHE A 42 -9.55 -4.95 -20.44
C PHE A 42 -9.10 -3.97 -21.54
N ALA A 43 -7.96 -3.30 -21.38
CA ALA A 43 -7.38 -2.45 -22.40
C ALA A 43 -7.05 -3.23 -23.68
N GLN A 44 -6.58 -4.47 -23.56
CA GLN A 44 -6.37 -5.36 -24.70
C GLN A 44 -7.68 -5.62 -25.46
N LEU A 45 -8.80 -5.85 -24.75
CA LEU A 45 -10.11 -5.96 -25.39
C LEU A 45 -10.49 -4.68 -26.15
N ILE A 46 -10.15 -3.51 -25.61
CA ILE A 46 -10.40 -2.21 -26.27
C ILE A 46 -9.58 -2.08 -27.54
N TYR A 47 -8.26 -2.22 -27.43
CA TYR A 47 -7.32 -1.83 -28.47
C TYR A 47 -7.11 -2.90 -29.54
N GLU A 48 -7.20 -4.18 -29.19
CA GLU A 48 -6.90 -5.29 -30.10
C GLU A 48 -8.15 -6.02 -30.60
N ASN A 49 -9.24 -6.02 -29.80
CA ASN A 49 -10.46 -6.79 -30.11
C ASN A 49 -11.62 -5.93 -30.63
N GLY A 50 -11.33 -4.76 -31.21
CA GLY A 50 -12.31 -3.97 -31.96
C GLY A 50 -13.34 -3.21 -31.12
N LEU A 51 -13.18 -3.13 -29.79
CA LEU A 51 -14.07 -2.35 -28.94
C LEU A 51 -13.71 -0.85 -28.90
N TYR A 52 -12.56 -0.45 -29.46
CA TYR A 52 -12.10 0.94 -29.52
C TYR A 52 -13.15 1.90 -30.10
N GLU A 53 -13.71 1.57 -31.28
CA GLU A 53 -14.72 2.44 -31.91
C GLU A 53 -16.03 2.49 -31.12
N LEU A 54 -16.39 1.42 -30.40
CA LEU A 54 -17.55 1.42 -29.50
C LEU A 54 -17.32 2.33 -28.29
N MET A 55 -16.14 2.24 -27.67
CA MET A 55 -15.73 3.11 -26.56
C MET A 55 -15.67 4.59 -26.97
N LYS A 56 -15.21 4.86 -28.20
CA LYS A 56 -15.17 6.20 -28.78
C LYS A 56 -16.57 6.73 -29.06
N LYS A 57 -17.46 5.92 -29.64
CA LYS A 57 -18.86 6.28 -29.89
C LYS A 57 -19.65 6.52 -28.59
N ALA A 58 -19.32 5.79 -27.52
CA ALA A 58 -19.89 6.00 -26.20
C ALA A 58 -19.26 7.17 -25.43
N GLU A 59 -18.23 7.82 -25.99
CA GLU A 59 -17.45 8.90 -25.35
C GLU A 59 -16.84 8.49 -24.00
N GLN A 60 -16.59 7.20 -23.79
CA GLN A 60 -16.07 6.67 -22.52
C GLN A 60 -14.57 6.37 -22.52
N LEU A 61 -13.93 6.32 -23.70
CA LEU A 61 -12.52 5.91 -23.80
C LEU A 61 -11.59 6.74 -22.90
N LYS A 62 -11.61 8.07 -23.07
CA LYS A 62 -10.75 8.98 -22.28
C LYS A 62 -11.09 8.98 -20.79
N THR A 63 -12.37 8.84 -20.46
CA THR A 63 -12.84 8.78 -19.07
C THR A 63 -12.32 7.52 -18.39
N TYR A 64 -12.36 6.39 -19.08
CA TYR A 64 -11.79 5.13 -18.62
C TYR A 64 -10.28 5.24 -18.40
N GLU A 65 -9.52 5.71 -19.41
CA GLU A 65 -8.05 5.83 -19.32
C GLU A 65 -7.62 6.71 -18.16
N ARG A 66 -8.27 7.87 -17.99
CA ARG A 66 -7.99 8.78 -16.88
C ARG A 66 -8.32 8.17 -15.52
N SER A 67 -9.40 7.41 -15.43
CA SER A 67 -9.80 6.73 -14.19
C SER A 67 -8.81 5.64 -13.82
N PHE A 68 -8.32 4.89 -14.82
CA PHE A 68 -7.27 3.91 -14.64
C PHE A 68 -5.97 4.54 -14.14
N GLU A 69 -5.48 5.58 -14.82
CA GLU A 69 -4.26 6.29 -14.43
C GLU A 69 -4.35 6.83 -13.00
N PHE A 70 -5.45 7.50 -12.67
CA PHE A 70 -5.69 8.06 -11.34
C PHE A 70 -5.64 6.99 -10.25
N MET A 71 -6.35 5.87 -10.45
CA MET A 71 -6.43 4.81 -9.44
C MET A 71 -5.10 4.07 -9.31
N TYR A 72 -4.44 3.78 -10.43
CA TYR A 72 -3.12 3.15 -10.45
C TYR A 72 -2.09 3.93 -9.62
N TYR A 73 -1.94 5.23 -9.90
CA TYR A 73 -1.00 6.07 -9.17
C TYR A 73 -1.42 6.32 -7.72
N SER A 74 -2.73 6.38 -7.42
CA SER A 74 -3.21 6.49 -6.04
C SER A 74 -2.80 5.27 -5.21
N MET A 75 -2.95 4.05 -5.75
CA MET A 75 -2.55 2.83 -5.04
C MET A 75 -1.04 2.71 -4.88
N LYS A 76 -0.25 3.02 -5.93
CA LYS A 76 1.22 3.06 -5.82
C LYS A 76 1.67 4.09 -4.78
N GLY A 77 1.09 5.29 -4.80
CA GLY A 77 1.37 6.34 -3.82
C GLY A 77 1.06 5.90 -2.39
N GLN A 78 -0.06 5.21 -2.17
CA GLN A 78 -0.41 4.67 -0.87
C GLN A 78 0.61 3.64 -0.37
N VAL A 79 1.12 2.76 -1.24
CA VAL A 79 2.16 1.78 -0.88
C VAL A 79 3.42 2.49 -0.40
N GLU A 80 3.87 3.54 -1.09
CA GLU A 80 5.06 4.31 -0.68
C GLU A 80 4.84 5.03 0.65
N GLN A 81 3.64 5.59 0.88
CA GLN A 81 3.30 6.19 2.17
C GLN A 81 3.32 5.17 3.32
N LEU A 82 2.84 3.95 3.08
CA LEU A 82 2.88 2.87 4.08
C LEU A 82 4.31 2.40 4.36
N LYS A 83 5.16 2.30 3.34
CA LYS A 83 6.60 2.02 3.52
C LYS A 83 7.26 3.10 4.36
N HIS A 84 6.99 4.37 4.08
CA HIS A 84 7.49 5.47 4.88
C HIS A 84 7.01 5.41 6.34
N LEU A 85 5.71 5.14 6.56
CA LEU A 85 5.17 4.95 7.91
C LEU A 85 5.90 3.84 8.66
N ARG A 86 6.17 2.71 8.00
CA ARG A 86 6.93 1.59 8.59
C ARG A 86 8.33 2.04 9.04
N GLU A 87 9.05 2.79 8.21
CA GLU A 87 10.38 3.33 8.55
C GLU A 87 10.32 4.25 9.77
N VAL A 88 9.34 5.15 9.81
CA VAL A 88 9.12 6.05 10.95
C VAL A 88 8.86 5.24 12.23
N LEU A 89 7.99 4.22 12.18
CA LEU A 89 7.69 3.36 13.32
C LEU A 89 8.92 2.58 13.81
N GLN A 90 9.78 2.11 12.89
CA GLN A 90 11.04 1.46 13.26
C GLN A 90 11.98 2.42 14.01
N VAL A 91 12.09 3.66 13.55
CA VAL A 91 12.89 4.69 14.24
C VAL A 91 12.29 5.01 15.62
N CYS A 92 10.97 5.12 15.73
CA CYS A 92 10.29 5.34 17.01
C CYS A 92 10.53 4.19 17.99
N MET A 93 10.48 2.94 17.53
CA MET A 93 10.80 1.77 18.34
C MET A 93 12.23 1.83 18.90
N ILE A 94 13.21 2.22 18.08
CA ILE A 94 14.62 2.36 18.51
C ILE A 94 14.78 3.51 19.52
N ARG A 95 14.06 4.61 19.32
CA ARG A 95 14.17 5.84 20.14
C ARG A 95 13.28 5.85 21.38
N ASP A 96 12.42 4.86 21.58
CA ASP A 96 11.54 4.83 22.75
C ASP A 96 12.41 4.85 24.03
N PRO A 97 12.18 5.78 24.96
CA PRO A 97 12.93 5.85 26.21
C PRO A 97 12.87 4.56 27.04
N CYS A 98 11.81 3.76 26.89
CA CYS A 98 11.71 2.45 27.53
C CYS A 98 12.72 1.45 26.94
N ASN A 99 13.17 1.67 25.71
CA ASN A 99 14.08 0.85 24.89
C ASN A 99 15.54 1.31 24.92
N ILE A 100 15.83 2.47 25.52
CA ILE A 100 17.18 2.92 25.78
C ILE A 100 17.58 2.38 27.15
N SER A 101 18.47 1.39 27.19
CA SER A 101 19.07 0.93 28.44
C SER A 101 19.78 2.12 29.10
N SER A 102 19.30 2.51 30.29
CA SER A 102 20.00 3.49 31.12
C SER A 102 21.32 2.85 31.55
N ASN A 103 22.42 3.18 30.87
CA ASN A 103 23.76 3.01 31.42
C ASN A 103 23.99 4.09 32.48
#